data_AF-A0A936JRU6-F1
#
_entry.id   AF-A0A936JRU6-F1
#
_cell.length_a   1.000
_cell.length_b   1.000
_cell.length_c   1.000
_cell.angle_alpha   90.00
_cell.angle_beta   90.00
_cell.angle_gamma   90.00
#
_symmetry.space_group_name_H-M   'P 1'
#
loop_
_entity.id
_entity.type
_entity.pdbx_description
1 polymer ?
#
loop_
_entity_poly.entity_id
_entity_poly.type
_entity_poly.pdbx_seq_one_letter_code
_entity_poly.pdbx_strand_id
1 'polypeptide(L)'
;MIDNRIEVVFSFDTTGSMYPCLTQVRRKIGETVKRLMKEIPGIRIGIIAHGDYCDAGSTYVTKALDLTDDGDAIVRFVEKVGPTGGGDAPECYELVLHEARSLSWTKDYKKVFVLIGDDVPHGPNQNPKRLDWRSEVESLGKAGIPVYGVQCLNRRHATPFYAELARTSGGFHIGLDQFAYVIDMVLAVCLKQSSDEKLQDYEKEVKKQGRMNRGLDKMFGTMMKREASTEYGDTDLRAVPPGRFQALEVDRDMPIKQFVLENGLTFKAGRGFYEFMKTETIQGHKEVVLMDRKTGDLYSGERAREMLGLPPGATVRIKPASLEKYVVFVQSTSYNRKLIGGTRFLYEVEDWARMSEAA
;
A
#
# COMPACT_ATOMS: atom_id res chain seq x y z
N MET A 1 14.02 -33.18 -5.78
CA MET A 1 13.61 -32.12 -4.84
C MET A 1 13.57 -30.83 -5.63
N ILE A 2 12.46 -30.09 -5.61
CA ILE A 2 12.40 -28.77 -6.25
C ILE A 2 13.25 -27.85 -5.37
N ASP A 3 14.38 -27.39 -5.91
CA ASP A 3 15.33 -26.51 -5.23
C ASP A 3 14.80 -25.08 -5.24
N ASN A 4 13.83 -24.78 -4.39
CA ASN A 4 13.26 -23.43 -4.25
C ASN A 4 13.95 -22.66 -3.12
N ARG A 5 15.27 -22.58 -3.20
CA ARG A 5 16.13 -21.79 -2.31
C ARG A 5 15.95 -20.30 -2.63
N ILE A 6 14.98 -19.69 -1.97
CA ILE A 6 14.59 -18.29 -2.20
C ILE A 6 14.73 -17.51 -0.89
N GLU A 7 15.32 -16.34 -0.99
CA GLU A 7 15.43 -15.37 0.08
C GLU A 7 14.71 -14.09 -0.33
N VAL A 8 13.76 -13.66 0.48
CA VAL A 8 13.00 -12.42 0.26
C VAL A 8 13.16 -11.56 1.50
N VAL A 9 13.66 -10.34 1.32
CA VAL A 9 13.69 -9.34 2.40
C VAL A 9 12.69 -8.25 2.07
N PHE A 10 11.75 -7.99 2.98
CA PHE A 10 10.80 -6.89 2.86
C PHE A 10 11.23 -5.73 3.75
N SER A 11 11.33 -4.53 3.20
CA SER A 11 11.38 -3.32 4.00
C SER A 11 10.01 -2.66 4.02
N PHE A 12 9.49 -2.37 5.20
CA PHE A 12 8.27 -1.61 5.42
C PHE A 12 8.61 -0.25 6.02
N ASP A 13 8.23 0.80 5.30
CA ASP A 13 8.13 2.14 5.83
C ASP A 13 7.03 2.15 6.92
N THR A 14 7.39 2.68 8.09
CA THR A 14 6.53 2.72 9.28
C THR A 14 6.13 4.12 9.70
N THR A 15 6.42 5.13 8.87
CA THR A 15 6.01 6.52 9.08
C THR A 15 4.50 6.71 8.99
N GLY A 16 4.01 7.89 9.36
CA GLY A 16 2.57 8.15 9.49
C GLY A 16 1.74 7.85 8.22
N SER A 17 2.25 8.14 7.02
CA SER A 17 1.57 7.84 5.75
C SER A 17 1.54 6.34 5.43
N MET A 18 2.53 5.60 5.92
CA MET A 18 2.81 4.22 5.54
C MET A 18 2.44 3.16 6.59
N TYR A 19 2.35 3.53 7.86
CA TYR A 19 1.95 2.63 8.94
C TYR A 19 0.61 1.89 8.72
N PRO A 20 -0.42 2.47 8.06
CA PRO A 20 -1.63 1.75 7.70
C PRO A 20 -1.37 0.56 6.76
N CYS A 21 -0.34 0.64 5.91
CA CYS A 21 0.11 -0.48 5.07
C CYS A 21 0.57 -1.66 5.94
N LEU A 22 1.46 -1.40 6.90
CA LEU A 22 1.94 -2.42 7.84
C LEU A 22 0.79 -2.95 8.72
N THR A 23 -0.19 -2.11 9.04
CA THR A 23 -1.39 -2.53 9.78
C THR A 23 -2.21 -3.56 8.98
N GLN A 24 -2.36 -3.40 7.65
CA GLN A 24 -3.01 -4.42 6.82
C GLN A 24 -2.20 -5.72 6.76
N VAL A 25 -0.85 -5.64 6.73
CA VAL A 25 0.01 -6.82 6.80
C VAL A 25 -0.22 -7.60 8.10
N ARG A 26 -0.22 -6.92 9.25
CA ARG A 26 -0.44 -7.54 10.57
C ARG A 26 -1.73 -8.34 10.66
N ARG A 27 -2.81 -7.87 10.05
CA ARG A 27 -4.12 -8.54 10.12
C ARG A 27 -4.10 -9.96 9.52
N LYS A 28 -3.20 -10.23 8.57
CA LYS A 28 -3.13 -11.52 7.85
C LYS A 28 -1.75 -12.16 7.87
N ILE A 29 -0.81 -11.67 8.67
CA ILE A 29 0.59 -12.13 8.61
C ILE A 29 0.71 -13.61 8.95
N GLY A 30 0.02 -14.10 9.99
CA GLY A 30 0.08 -15.51 10.40
C GLY A 30 -0.39 -16.47 9.30
N GLU A 31 -1.53 -16.16 8.65
CA GLU A 31 -2.04 -16.95 7.52
C GLU A 31 -1.11 -16.87 6.30
N THR A 32 -0.57 -15.67 6.03
CA THR A 32 0.32 -15.42 4.89
C THR A 32 1.64 -16.17 5.02
N VAL A 33 2.28 -16.10 6.19
CA VAL A 33 3.53 -16.82 6.47
C VAL A 33 3.30 -18.33 6.40
N LYS A 34 2.24 -18.84 7.03
CA LYS A 34 1.90 -20.27 6.96
C LYS A 34 1.69 -20.75 5.52
N ARG A 35 1.03 -19.94 4.69
CA ARG A 35 0.83 -20.23 3.26
C ARG A 35 2.16 -20.26 2.50
N LEU A 36 3.00 -19.24 2.66
CA LEU A 36 4.29 -19.12 1.98
C LEU A 36 5.23 -20.28 2.32
N MET A 37 5.36 -20.63 3.60
CA MET A 37 6.22 -21.74 4.05
C MET A 37 5.75 -23.09 3.49
N LYS A 38 4.43 -23.26 3.29
CA LYS A 38 3.85 -24.46 2.69
C LYS A 38 4.06 -24.51 1.17
N GLU A 39 3.80 -23.42 0.47
CA GLU A 39 3.85 -23.37 -1.00
C GLU A 39 5.28 -23.22 -1.54
N ILE A 40 6.21 -22.70 -0.74
CA ILE A 40 7.61 -22.50 -1.10
C ILE A 40 8.49 -23.09 0.02
N PRO A 41 8.61 -24.43 0.09
CA PRO A 41 9.44 -25.06 1.12
C PRO A 41 10.89 -24.56 1.06
N GLY A 42 11.41 -24.12 2.20
CA GLY A 42 12.76 -23.58 2.32
C GLY A 42 12.91 -22.09 1.99
N ILE A 43 11.79 -21.36 1.81
CA ILE A 43 11.83 -19.89 1.74
C ILE A 43 12.38 -19.32 3.06
N ARG A 44 13.31 -18.37 2.96
CA ARG A 44 13.74 -17.53 4.08
C ARG A 44 13.25 -16.12 3.87
N ILE A 45 12.70 -15.52 4.92
CA ILE A 45 12.17 -14.17 4.91
C ILE A 45 12.92 -13.33 5.93
N GLY A 46 13.39 -12.16 5.50
CA GLY A 46 13.90 -11.11 6.38
C GLY A 46 12.98 -9.90 6.32
N ILE A 47 12.99 -9.07 7.36
CA ILE A 47 12.15 -7.88 7.42
C ILE A 47 12.94 -6.71 7.98
N ILE A 48 12.90 -5.57 7.31
CA ILE A 48 13.37 -4.28 7.84
C ILE A 48 12.12 -3.41 8.07
N ALA A 49 11.97 -2.86 9.26
CA ALA A 49 11.01 -1.79 9.53
C ALA A 49 11.79 -0.50 9.71
N HIS A 50 11.38 0.58 9.05
CA HIS A 50 12.11 1.84 9.11
C HIS A 50 11.18 3.04 9.28
N GLY A 51 11.65 4.03 10.03
CA GLY A 51 11.13 5.39 10.05
C GLY A 51 12.13 6.32 9.38
N ASP A 52 12.47 7.42 10.05
CA ASP A 52 13.55 8.30 9.63
C ASP A 52 14.52 8.64 10.76
N TYR A 53 15.58 9.39 10.47
CA TYR A 53 16.58 9.82 11.45
C TYR A 53 15.97 10.64 12.59
N CYS A 54 14.88 11.39 12.34
CA CYS A 54 14.14 12.11 13.38
C CYS A 54 13.53 11.20 14.45
N ASP A 55 13.32 9.91 14.14
CA ASP A 55 12.73 8.94 15.07
C ASP A 55 13.74 8.35 16.08
N ALA A 56 15.04 8.60 15.92
CA ALA A 56 16.10 8.04 16.76
C ALA A 56 15.90 8.29 18.27
N GLY A 57 15.25 9.40 18.63
CA GLY A 57 14.99 9.81 20.02
C GLY A 57 13.58 9.49 20.53
N SER A 58 12.67 9.01 19.69
CA SER A 58 11.25 8.83 20.03
C SER A 58 10.78 7.38 19.87
N THR A 59 11.16 6.72 18.78
CA THR A 59 10.72 5.36 18.44
C THR A 59 11.92 4.51 18.00
N TYR A 60 12.26 4.53 16.71
CA TYR A 60 13.45 3.89 16.14
C TYR A 60 13.67 4.39 14.71
N VAL A 61 14.93 4.40 14.25
CA VAL A 61 15.24 4.64 12.83
C VAL A 61 15.00 3.36 12.03
N THR A 62 15.63 2.25 12.43
CA THR A 62 15.45 0.93 11.81
C THR A 62 15.31 -0.18 12.85
N LYS A 63 14.60 -1.24 12.49
CA LYS A 63 14.57 -2.55 13.16
C LYS A 63 14.66 -3.62 12.10
N ALA A 64 15.49 -4.64 12.31
CA ALA A 64 15.64 -5.72 11.35
C ALA A 64 15.44 -7.10 11.98
N LEU A 65 14.76 -7.97 11.26
CA LEU A 65 14.78 -9.42 11.39
C LEU A 65 15.62 -9.96 10.24
N ASP A 66 16.72 -10.63 10.57
CA ASP A 66 17.56 -11.30 9.58
C ASP A 66 16.81 -12.46 8.91
N LEU A 67 17.31 -12.92 7.77
CA LEU A 67 16.73 -14.00 6.97
C LEU A 67 16.52 -15.27 7.82
N THR A 68 15.27 -15.71 7.92
CA THR A 68 14.90 -16.90 8.70
C THR A 68 13.78 -17.69 8.03
N ASP A 69 13.70 -18.99 8.30
CA ASP A 69 12.57 -19.86 7.99
C ASP A 69 11.66 -20.11 9.21
N ASP A 70 11.96 -19.50 10.37
CA ASP A 70 11.09 -19.50 11.55
C ASP A 70 9.88 -18.59 11.31
N GLY A 71 8.77 -19.21 10.90
CA GLY A 71 7.49 -18.54 10.69
C GLY A 71 6.99 -17.77 11.91
N ASP A 72 7.22 -18.29 13.12
CA ASP A 72 6.78 -17.62 14.34
C ASP A 72 7.66 -16.40 14.65
N ALA A 73 8.96 -16.44 14.34
CA ALA A 73 9.83 -15.27 14.46
C ALA A 73 9.38 -14.14 13.52
N ILE A 74 9.00 -14.47 12.29
CA ILE A 74 8.49 -13.52 11.30
C ILE A 74 7.21 -12.86 11.81
N VAL A 75 6.23 -13.67 12.26
CA VAL A 75 4.96 -13.17 12.81
C VAL A 75 5.21 -12.28 14.02
N ARG A 76 5.99 -12.74 15.00
CA ARG A 76 6.30 -11.98 16.22
C ARG A 76 7.00 -10.65 15.91
N PHE A 77 7.87 -10.61 14.90
CA PHE A 77 8.54 -9.37 14.51
C PHE A 77 7.51 -8.36 13.98
N VAL A 78 6.70 -8.75 12.99
CA VAL A 78 5.70 -7.88 12.36
C VAL A 78 4.68 -7.35 13.37
N GLU A 79 4.24 -8.19 14.32
CA GLU A 79 3.30 -7.80 15.38
C GLU A 79 3.89 -6.79 16.39
N LYS A 80 5.21 -6.82 16.62
CA LYS A 80 5.88 -5.99 17.65
C LYS A 80 6.45 -4.68 17.13
N VAL A 81 6.64 -4.55 15.82
CA VAL A 81 7.11 -3.29 15.22
C VAL A 81 6.11 -2.16 15.57
N GLY A 82 6.60 -0.96 15.85
CA GLY A 82 5.73 0.18 16.19
C GLY A 82 5.43 1.04 14.97
N PRO A 83 4.59 2.08 15.08
CA PRO A 83 4.65 3.20 14.15
C PRO A 83 5.87 4.07 14.44
N THR A 84 6.29 4.84 13.45
CA THR A 84 7.25 5.94 13.57
C THR A 84 6.62 7.24 13.07
N GLY A 85 7.29 8.37 13.31
CA GLY A 85 6.82 9.68 12.91
C GLY A 85 7.32 10.14 11.54
N GLY A 86 8.52 9.73 11.11
CA GLY A 86 9.21 10.27 9.94
C GLY A 86 9.77 11.67 10.21
N GLY A 87 8.89 12.62 10.55
CA GLY A 87 9.26 13.97 10.98
C GLY A 87 9.57 14.92 9.81
N ASP A 88 10.54 14.56 8.97
CA ASP A 88 10.84 15.25 7.72
C ASP A 88 10.67 14.33 6.50
N ALA A 89 10.61 14.95 5.33
CA ALA A 89 10.76 14.27 4.04
C ALA A 89 12.02 14.85 3.38
N PRO A 90 12.89 14.07 2.71
CA PRO A 90 12.82 12.64 2.36
C PRO A 90 12.85 11.64 3.54
N GLU A 91 12.81 10.33 3.27
CA GLU A 91 12.88 9.24 4.27
C GLU A 91 14.24 8.50 4.22
N CYS A 92 14.59 7.66 5.22
CA CYS A 92 15.92 7.00 5.30
C CYS A 92 16.15 5.78 4.37
N TYR A 93 15.60 5.79 3.14
CA TYR A 93 15.66 4.63 2.24
C TYR A 93 17.10 4.25 1.82
N GLU A 94 18.04 5.19 1.84
CA GLU A 94 19.47 4.93 1.64
C GLU A 94 20.08 4.08 2.78
N LEU A 95 19.67 4.31 4.03
CA LEU A 95 20.07 3.48 5.17
C LEU A 95 19.47 2.09 5.05
N VAL A 96 18.21 1.99 4.65
CA VAL A 96 17.53 0.71 4.43
C VAL A 96 18.25 -0.13 3.37
N LEU A 97 18.63 0.47 2.24
CA LEU A 97 19.41 -0.21 1.20
C LEU A 97 20.77 -0.68 1.73
N HIS A 98 21.43 0.15 2.55
CA HIS A 98 22.70 -0.18 3.19
C HIS A 98 22.58 -1.34 4.19
N GLU A 99 21.55 -1.34 5.04
CA GLU A 99 21.28 -2.42 5.99
C GLU A 99 20.91 -3.73 5.30
N ALA A 100 20.11 -3.65 4.22
CA ALA A 100 19.73 -4.82 3.44
C ALA A 100 20.97 -5.57 2.90
N ARG A 101 22.05 -4.87 2.53
CA ARG A 101 23.31 -5.49 2.11
C ARG A 101 24.01 -6.28 3.20
N SER A 102 23.77 -5.92 4.47
CA SER A 102 24.46 -6.48 5.63
C SER A 102 23.76 -7.70 6.22
N LEU A 103 22.60 -8.09 5.66
CA LEU A 103 21.87 -9.29 6.07
C LEU A 103 22.58 -10.58 5.63
N SER A 104 22.24 -11.69 6.28
CA SER A 104 22.88 -13.00 6.10
C SER A 104 22.41 -13.74 4.84
N TRP A 105 22.54 -13.09 3.67
CA TRP A 105 22.18 -13.65 2.37
C TRP A 105 23.02 -14.88 2.03
N THR A 106 22.38 -15.97 1.62
CA THR A 106 23.06 -17.23 1.31
C THR A 106 23.57 -17.22 -0.11
N LYS A 107 24.80 -17.68 -0.33
CA LYS A 107 25.33 -17.87 -1.68
C LYS A 107 24.43 -18.83 -2.49
N ASP A 108 24.27 -18.57 -3.78
CA ASP A 108 23.54 -19.42 -4.73
C ASP A 108 22.01 -19.52 -4.53
N TYR A 109 21.43 -18.81 -3.54
CA TYR A 109 19.98 -18.64 -3.44
C TYR A 109 19.48 -17.61 -4.45
N LYS A 110 18.23 -17.76 -4.89
CA LYS A 110 17.51 -16.67 -5.58
C LYS A 110 17.15 -15.61 -4.54
N LYS A 111 17.55 -14.37 -4.76
CA LYS A 111 17.39 -13.28 -3.79
C LYS A 111 16.50 -12.19 -4.35
N VAL A 112 15.80 -11.50 -3.46
CA VAL A 112 15.20 -10.20 -3.79
C VAL A 112 15.08 -9.37 -2.52
N PHE A 113 15.39 -8.09 -2.66
CA PHE A 113 15.05 -7.10 -1.66
C PHE A 113 13.83 -6.30 -2.14
N VAL A 114 12.83 -6.12 -1.29
CA VAL A 114 11.57 -5.45 -1.62
C VAL A 114 11.47 -4.20 -0.75
N LEU A 115 11.63 -3.02 -1.35
CA LEU A 115 11.55 -1.74 -0.65
C LEU A 115 10.14 -1.16 -0.80
N ILE A 116 9.39 -1.07 0.30
CA ILE A 116 7.99 -0.62 0.33
C ILE A 116 7.91 0.72 1.06
N GLY A 117 7.52 1.77 0.34
CA GLY A 117 7.43 3.13 0.87
C GLY A 117 6.67 4.04 -0.09
N ASP A 118 6.48 5.32 0.25
CA ASP A 118 5.78 6.30 -0.58
C ASP A 118 6.61 7.53 -0.98
N ASP A 119 7.87 7.65 -0.54
CA ASP A 119 8.70 8.84 -0.78
C ASP A 119 10.06 8.55 -1.46
N VAL A 120 11.05 9.44 -1.29
CA VAL A 120 12.42 9.33 -1.82
C VAL A 120 13.44 9.23 -0.67
N PRO A 121 14.69 8.76 -0.92
CA PRO A 121 15.77 8.77 0.06
C PRO A 121 16.35 10.16 0.32
N HIS A 122 16.97 10.33 1.49
CA HIS A 122 17.85 11.48 1.77
C HIS A 122 19.08 11.49 0.85
N GLY A 123 19.54 12.69 0.47
CA GLY A 123 20.79 12.85 -0.26
C GLY A 123 22.04 12.61 0.62
N PRO A 124 23.23 12.40 0.03
CA PRO A 124 24.46 12.10 0.78
C PRO A 124 24.91 13.17 1.78
N ASN A 125 24.46 14.41 1.62
CA ASN A 125 24.76 15.50 2.57
C ASN A 125 23.65 15.72 3.62
N GLN A 126 22.55 14.96 3.53
CA GLN A 126 21.38 15.07 4.38
C GLN A 126 21.27 13.91 5.37
N ASN A 127 22.06 12.84 5.19
CA ASN A 127 22.07 11.70 6.09
C ASN A 127 23.41 11.57 6.86
N PRO A 128 23.39 11.06 8.12
CA PRO A 128 24.56 11.04 9.00
C PRO A 128 25.68 10.13 8.51
N LYS A 129 25.37 9.12 7.68
CA LYS A 129 26.34 8.15 7.15
C LYS A 129 26.89 8.54 5.77
N ARG A 130 26.42 9.66 5.19
CA ARG A 130 26.73 10.10 3.83
C ARG A 130 26.52 9.04 2.76
N LEU A 131 25.50 8.21 2.95
CA LEU A 131 25.12 7.16 2.02
C LEU A 131 24.54 7.77 0.76
N ASP A 132 24.85 7.15 -0.36
CA ASP A 132 24.24 7.41 -1.66
C ASP A 132 23.45 6.18 -2.07
N TRP A 133 22.12 6.31 -2.12
CA TRP A 133 21.23 5.21 -2.46
C TRP A 133 21.57 4.56 -3.81
N ARG A 134 22.12 5.32 -4.78
CA ARG A 134 22.55 4.78 -6.08
C ARG A 134 23.72 3.81 -5.93
N SER A 135 24.69 4.17 -5.10
CA SER A 135 25.82 3.31 -4.77
C SER A 135 25.39 2.05 -4.01
N GLU A 136 24.40 2.18 -3.12
CA GLU A 136 23.85 1.05 -2.36
C GLU A 136 23.06 0.08 -3.26
N VAL A 137 22.19 0.58 -4.14
CA VAL A 137 21.41 -0.27 -5.07
C VAL A 137 22.29 -0.92 -6.14
N GLU A 138 23.33 -0.24 -6.63
CA GLU A 138 24.30 -0.83 -7.56
C GLU A 138 25.05 -2.00 -6.88
N SER A 139 25.41 -1.84 -5.61
CA SER A 139 26.07 -2.87 -4.82
C SER A 139 25.17 -4.09 -4.60
N LEU A 140 23.89 -3.89 -4.32
CA LEU A 140 22.90 -4.97 -4.22
C LEU A 140 22.74 -5.71 -5.56
N GLY A 141 22.62 -4.98 -6.67
CA GLY A 141 22.54 -5.56 -8.01
C GLY A 141 23.76 -6.43 -8.36
N LYS A 142 24.98 -5.91 -8.09
CA LYS A 142 26.25 -6.67 -8.27
C LYS A 142 26.32 -7.93 -7.40
N ALA A 143 25.68 -7.93 -6.24
CA ALA A 143 25.57 -9.10 -5.35
C ALA A 143 24.48 -10.10 -5.76
N GLY A 144 23.79 -9.87 -6.89
CA GLY A 144 22.69 -10.72 -7.35
C GLY A 144 21.41 -10.56 -6.54
N ILE A 145 21.20 -9.38 -5.93
CA ILE A 145 20.02 -9.03 -5.13
C ILE A 145 19.27 -7.93 -5.89
N PRO A 146 18.37 -8.27 -6.82
CA PRO A 146 17.50 -7.28 -7.44
C PRO A 146 16.62 -6.61 -6.37
N VAL A 147 16.34 -5.32 -6.56
CA VAL A 147 15.49 -4.53 -5.67
C VAL A 147 14.16 -4.26 -6.33
N TYR A 148 13.09 -4.77 -5.74
CA TYR A 148 11.72 -4.47 -6.15
C TYR A 148 11.28 -3.23 -5.38
N GLY A 149 11.12 -2.12 -6.10
CA GLY A 149 10.61 -0.88 -5.56
C GLY A 149 9.09 -0.88 -5.58
N VAL A 150 8.46 -1.04 -4.42
CA VAL A 150 7.01 -0.95 -4.25
C VAL A 150 6.65 0.48 -3.85
N GLN A 151 6.27 1.28 -4.86
CA GLN A 151 5.83 2.65 -4.69
C GLN A 151 4.38 2.67 -4.20
N CYS A 152 4.19 3.13 -2.98
CA CYS A 152 2.89 3.30 -2.37
C CYS A 152 2.31 4.68 -2.68
N LEU A 153 0.97 4.80 -2.64
CA LEU A 153 0.24 6.06 -2.74
C LEU A 153 0.45 6.87 -4.04
N ASN A 154 1.16 6.30 -5.03
CA ASN A 154 1.38 6.88 -6.35
C ASN A 154 1.90 8.34 -6.32
N ARG A 155 2.75 8.68 -5.33
CA ARG A 155 3.34 10.03 -5.23
C ARG A 155 4.26 10.29 -6.42
N ARG A 156 3.80 11.13 -7.36
CA ARG A 156 4.47 11.33 -8.66
C ARG A 156 5.94 11.77 -8.55
N HIS A 157 6.30 12.53 -7.52
CA HIS A 157 7.68 12.98 -7.30
C HIS A 157 8.63 11.83 -6.98
N ALA A 158 8.14 10.74 -6.39
CA ALA A 158 8.92 9.57 -6.03
C ALA A 158 9.07 8.55 -7.18
N THR A 159 8.20 8.61 -8.20
CA THR A 159 8.22 7.67 -9.34
C THR A 159 9.59 7.53 -10.03
N PRO A 160 10.34 8.63 -10.32
CA PRO A 160 11.68 8.51 -10.90
C PRO A 160 12.65 7.71 -10.03
N PHE A 161 12.60 7.87 -8.70
CA PHE A 161 13.44 7.12 -7.77
C PHE A 161 13.14 5.61 -7.85
N TYR A 162 11.87 5.21 -7.72
CA TYR A 162 11.50 3.79 -7.77
C TYR A 162 11.82 3.14 -9.13
N ALA A 163 11.58 3.86 -10.23
CA ALA A 163 11.92 3.38 -11.57
C ALA A 163 13.43 3.19 -11.76
N GLU A 164 14.24 4.15 -11.29
CA GLU A 164 15.70 4.06 -11.37
C GLU A 164 16.26 2.96 -10.45
N LEU A 165 15.75 2.81 -9.23
CA LEU A 165 16.11 1.77 -8.28
C LEU A 165 15.86 0.36 -8.84
N ALA A 166 14.68 0.14 -9.42
CA ALA A 166 14.33 -1.12 -10.07
C ALA A 166 15.24 -1.41 -11.27
N ARG A 167 15.40 -0.43 -12.17
CA ARG A 167 16.24 -0.58 -13.37
C ARG A 167 17.70 -0.87 -13.03
N THR A 168 18.25 -0.19 -12.02
CA THR A 168 19.67 -0.31 -11.66
C THR A 168 20.01 -1.67 -11.06
N SER A 169 19.10 -2.26 -10.28
CA SER A 169 19.30 -3.57 -9.65
C SER A 169 18.79 -4.76 -10.48
N GLY A 170 18.05 -4.51 -11.57
CA GLY A 170 17.38 -5.54 -12.37
C GLY A 170 16.06 -6.03 -11.75
N GLY A 171 15.46 -5.25 -10.85
CA GLY A 171 14.17 -5.53 -10.21
C GLY A 171 12.96 -4.93 -10.93
N PHE A 172 11.86 -4.78 -10.19
CA PHE A 172 10.59 -4.22 -10.69
C PHE A 172 10.19 -2.96 -9.93
N HIS A 173 9.58 -2.02 -10.65
CA HIS A 173 8.83 -0.91 -10.06
C HIS A 173 7.35 -1.29 -10.02
N ILE A 174 6.83 -1.49 -8.82
CA ILE A 174 5.47 -1.96 -8.57
C ILE A 174 4.69 -0.84 -7.89
N GLY A 175 3.48 -0.55 -8.35
CA GLY A 175 2.57 0.38 -7.68
C GLY A 175 1.71 -0.33 -6.63
N LEU A 176 1.53 0.29 -5.46
CA LEU A 176 0.60 -0.14 -4.42
C LEU A 176 -0.28 1.05 -3.98
N ASP A 177 -1.35 1.28 -4.74
CA ASP A 177 -2.23 2.44 -4.52
C ASP A 177 -3.22 2.21 -3.37
N GLN A 178 -3.54 0.94 -3.07
CA GLN A 178 -4.43 0.55 -1.98
C GLN A 178 -3.72 -0.46 -1.08
N PHE A 179 -3.58 -0.12 0.20
CA PHE A 179 -2.95 -0.97 1.21
C PHE A 179 -3.71 -2.27 1.46
N ALA A 180 -5.00 -2.32 1.14
CA ALA A 180 -5.79 -3.56 1.17
C ALA A 180 -5.17 -4.68 0.31
N TYR A 181 -4.34 -4.35 -0.68
CA TYR A 181 -3.72 -5.29 -1.61
C TYR A 181 -2.30 -5.70 -1.22
N VAL A 182 -1.77 -5.21 -0.08
CA VAL A 182 -0.39 -5.50 0.33
C VAL A 182 -0.12 -7.00 0.50
N ILE A 183 -1.11 -7.77 0.97
CA ILE A 183 -0.98 -9.22 1.14
C ILE A 183 -0.87 -9.93 -0.20
N ASP A 184 -1.65 -9.51 -1.20
CA ASP A 184 -1.55 -10.04 -2.56
C ASP A 184 -0.19 -9.69 -3.18
N MET A 185 0.33 -8.49 -2.91
CA MET A 185 1.65 -8.07 -3.36
C MET A 185 2.75 -8.94 -2.73
N VAL A 186 2.74 -9.15 -1.41
CA VAL A 186 3.71 -10.01 -0.70
C VAL A 186 3.69 -11.44 -1.26
N LEU A 187 2.50 -12.02 -1.42
CA LEU A 187 2.34 -13.36 -1.99
C LEU A 187 2.84 -13.42 -3.43
N ALA A 188 2.47 -12.45 -4.26
CA ALA A 188 2.87 -12.39 -5.66
C ALA A 188 4.40 -12.26 -5.81
N VAL A 189 5.07 -11.43 -5.01
CA VAL A 189 6.53 -11.31 -5.04
C VAL A 189 7.21 -12.63 -4.67
N CYS A 190 6.80 -13.27 -3.58
CA CYS A 190 7.38 -14.56 -3.17
C CYS A 190 7.15 -15.65 -4.23
N LEU A 191 5.94 -15.72 -4.78
CA LEU A 191 5.59 -16.71 -5.82
C LEU A 191 6.32 -16.44 -7.13
N LYS A 192 6.51 -15.17 -7.51
CA LYS A 192 7.35 -14.77 -8.65
C LYS A 192 8.79 -15.26 -8.49
N GLN A 193 9.37 -15.11 -7.29
CA GLN A 193 10.74 -15.58 -7.06
C GLN A 193 10.86 -17.10 -7.05
N SER A 194 9.77 -17.80 -6.73
CA SER A 194 9.67 -19.24 -6.96
C SER A 194 9.67 -19.54 -8.46
N SER A 195 8.62 -19.14 -9.18
CA SER A 195 8.51 -19.31 -10.62
C SER A 195 7.38 -18.46 -11.22
N ASP A 196 7.52 -18.12 -12.50
CA ASP A 196 6.49 -17.42 -13.27
C ASP A 196 5.16 -18.19 -13.31
N GLU A 197 5.23 -19.52 -13.38
CA GLU A 197 4.06 -20.40 -13.33
C GLU A 197 3.27 -20.23 -12.02
N LYS A 198 3.94 -20.19 -10.87
CA LYS A 198 3.26 -19.97 -9.58
C LYS A 198 2.63 -18.58 -9.48
N LEU A 199 3.29 -17.55 -10.03
CA LEU A 199 2.69 -16.22 -10.10
C LEU A 199 1.43 -16.22 -10.98
N GLN A 200 1.46 -16.89 -12.13
CA GLN A 200 0.30 -17.01 -13.04
C GLN A 200 -0.86 -17.77 -12.39
N ASP A 201 -0.59 -18.86 -11.67
CA ASP A 201 -1.63 -19.61 -10.97
C ASP A 201 -2.25 -18.80 -9.84
N TYR A 202 -1.44 -18.02 -9.13
CA TYR A 202 -1.94 -17.10 -8.14
C TYR A 202 -2.79 -15.98 -8.76
N GLU A 203 -2.39 -15.41 -9.91
CA GLU A 203 -3.21 -14.44 -10.64
C GLU A 203 -4.59 -15.02 -10.98
N LYS A 204 -4.67 -16.28 -11.44
CA LYS A 204 -5.94 -16.97 -11.72
C LYS A 204 -6.77 -17.15 -10.44
N GLU A 205 -6.13 -17.46 -9.31
CA GLU A 205 -6.79 -17.55 -8.01
C GLU A 205 -7.43 -16.21 -7.62
N VAL A 206 -6.67 -15.10 -7.71
CA VAL A 206 -7.17 -13.75 -7.41
C VAL A 206 -8.39 -13.40 -8.27
N LYS A 207 -8.35 -13.74 -9.58
CA LYS A 207 -9.49 -13.55 -10.50
C LYS A 207 -10.70 -14.40 -10.10
N LYS A 208 -10.50 -15.68 -9.82
CA LYS A 208 -11.57 -16.61 -9.43
C LYS A 208 -12.26 -16.20 -8.13
N GLN A 209 -11.52 -15.61 -7.19
CA GLN A 209 -12.06 -15.09 -5.94
C GLN A 209 -12.74 -13.72 -6.09
N GLY A 210 -12.77 -13.14 -7.30
CA GLY A 210 -13.38 -11.84 -7.56
C GLY A 210 -12.64 -10.65 -6.92
N ARG A 211 -11.37 -10.85 -6.53
CA ARG A 211 -10.56 -9.82 -5.86
C ARG A 211 -9.74 -8.97 -6.84
N MET A 212 -9.66 -9.40 -8.10
CA MET A 212 -8.90 -8.71 -9.14
C MET A 212 -9.47 -7.30 -9.39
N ASN A 213 -8.57 -6.34 -9.53
CA ASN A 213 -8.86 -4.95 -9.84
C ASN A 213 -7.72 -4.35 -10.68
N ARG A 214 -7.84 -3.08 -11.08
CA ARG A 214 -6.85 -2.40 -11.92
C ARG A 214 -5.44 -2.42 -11.32
N GLY A 215 -5.31 -2.16 -10.01
CA GLY A 215 -4.02 -2.10 -9.32
C GLY A 215 -3.33 -3.47 -9.31
N LEU A 216 -4.08 -4.52 -8.94
CA LEU A 216 -3.58 -5.89 -8.97
C LEU A 216 -3.24 -6.34 -10.40
N ASP A 217 -4.08 -6.04 -11.39
CA ASP A 217 -3.82 -6.40 -12.78
C ASP A 217 -2.51 -5.78 -13.31
N LYS A 218 -2.28 -4.49 -13.01
CA LYS A 218 -1.01 -3.82 -13.32
C LYS A 218 0.17 -4.47 -12.60
N MET A 219 0.03 -4.78 -11.30
CA MET A 219 1.07 -5.44 -10.51
C MET A 219 1.47 -6.79 -11.12
N PHE A 220 0.49 -7.66 -11.41
CA PHE A 220 0.74 -8.94 -12.09
C PHE A 220 1.36 -8.71 -13.48
N GLY A 221 0.86 -7.71 -14.21
CA GLY A 221 1.38 -7.30 -15.51
C GLY A 221 2.87 -6.99 -15.48
N THR A 222 3.27 -6.11 -14.57
CA THR A 222 4.67 -5.70 -14.35
C THR A 222 5.57 -6.89 -14.05
N MET A 223 5.23 -7.74 -13.08
CA MET A 223 6.07 -8.88 -12.69
C MET A 223 6.14 -9.97 -13.75
N MET A 224 5.12 -10.06 -14.61
CA MET A 224 5.08 -10.94 -15.77
C MET A 224 5.66 -10.29 -17.04
N LYS A 225 6.10 -9.03 -16.97
CA LYS A 225 6.58 -8.24 -18.12
C LYS A 225 5.60 -8.22 -19.30
N ARG A 226 4.30 -8.12 -18.99
CA ARG A 226 3.21 -7.96 -19.97
C ARG A 226 2.57 -6.58 -19.81
N GLU A 227 1.93 -6.11 -20.87
CA GLU A 227 1.10 -4.91 -20.79
C GLU A 227 -0.11 -5.14 -19.87
N ALA A 228 -0.58 -4.06 -19.24
CA ALA A 228 -1.79 -4.10 -18.43
C ALA A 228 -3.03 -4.37 -19.30
N SER A 229 -4.04 -5.04 -18.72
CA SER A 229 -5.26 -5.37 -19.44
C SER A 229 -6.03 -4.12 -19.86
N THR A 230 -6.54 -4.12 -21.10
CA THR A 230 -7.47 -3.08 -21.60
C THR A 230 -8.88 -3.22 -21.02
N GLU A 231 -9.15 -4.26 -20.22
CA GLU A 231 -10.45 -4.52 -19.60
C GLU A 231 -10.92 -3.39 -18.67
N TYR A 232 -9.97 -2.59 -18.19
CA TYR A 232 -10.20 -1.44 -17.31
C TYR A 232 -10.09 -0.12 -18.09
N GLY A 233 -10.82 0.06 -19.20
CA GLY A 233 -10.73 1.29 -20.02
C GLY A 233 -10.97 2.62 -19.27
N ASP A 234 -10.65 3.74 -19.93
CA ASP A 234 -10.90 5.09 -19.38
C ASP A 234 -12.39 5.37 -19.18
N THR A 235 -12.71 6.12 -18.13
CA THR A 235 -14.10 6.44 -17.75
C THR A 235 -14.33 7.95 -17.73
N ASP A 236 -15.56 8.35 -18.09
CA ASP A 236 -16.01 9.74 -18.29
C ASP A 236 -16.18 10.58 -17.00
N LEU A 237 -15.74 10.04 -15.86
CA LEU A 237 -15.85 10.69 -14.56
C LEU A 237 -14.50 11.31 -14.22
N ARG A 238 -14.49 12.45 -13.50
CA ARG A 238 -13.25 13.01 -12.94
C ARG A 238 -12.65 12.00 -11.97
N ALA A 239 -11.71 11.20 -12.48
CA ALA A 239 -11.06 10.15 -11.75
C ALA A 239 -10.32 10.75 -10.57
N VAL A 240 -10.53 10.17 -9.40
CA VAL A 240 -9.71 10.47 -8.23
C VAL A 240 -8.31 9.91 -8.51
N PRO A 241 -7.25 10.72 -8.35
CA PRO A 241 -5.89 10.24 -8.48
C PRO A 241 -5.66 8.99 -7.60
N PRO A 242 -5.05 7.92 -8.15
CA PRO A 242 -4.68 6.76 -7.35
C PRO A 242 -3.83 7.20 -6.16
N GLY A 243 -4.09 6.63 -4.98
CA GLY A 243 -3.39 6.97 -3.74
C GLY A 243 -4.02 8.09 -2.89
N ARG A 244 -4.97 8.89 -3.41
CA ARG A 244 -5.67 9.90 -2.59
C ARG A 244 -6.45 9.29 -1.42
N PHE A 245 -7.12 8.16 -1.66
CA PHE A 245 -7.90 7.46 -0.64
C PHE A 245 -7.36 6.06 -0.39
N GLN A 246 -7.45 5.62 0.86
CA GLN A 246 -7.38 4.21 1.23
C GLN A 246 -8.77 3.69 1.50
N ALA A 247 -9.17 2.62 0.79
CA ALA A 247 -10.40 1.89 1.06
C ALA A 247 -10.17 0.83 2.14
N LEU A 248 -10.93 0.94 3.22
CA LEU A 248 -10.85 0.06 4.39
C LEU A 248 -12.18 -0.64 4.62
N GLU A 249 -12.11 -1.90 5.04
CA GLU A 249 -13.28 -2.67 5.46
C GLU A 249 -13.63 -2.38 6.91
N VAL A 250 -14.92 -2.15 7.18
CA VAL A 250 -15.44 -1.93 8.53
C VAL A 250 -15.92 -3.26 9.10
N ASP A 251 -15.12 -3.87 9.98
CA ASP A 251 -15.42 -5.22 10.51
C ASP A 251 -16.66 -5.26 11.40
N ARG A 252 -16.89 -4.19 12.17
CA ARG A 252 -17.98 -4.09 13.16
C ARG A 252 -18.46 -2.66 13.28
N ASP A 253 -19.68 -2.50 13.78
CA ASP A 253 -20.25 -1.20 14.11
C ASP A 253 -19.36 -0.45 15.11
N MET A 254 -18.90 0.76 14.76
CA MET A 254 -18.09 1.58 15.67
C MET A 254 -18.04 3.06 15.28
N PRO A 255 -17.62 3.96 16.19
CA PRO A 255 -17.37 5.36 15.86
C PRO A 255 -16.20 5.52 14.88
N ILE A 256 -16.35 6.43 13.92
CA ILE A 256 -15.34 6.76 12.89
C ILE A 256 -13.96 7.08 13.49
N LYS A 257 -13.90 7.85 14.58
CA LYS A 257 -12.62 8.20 15.23
C LYS A 257 -11.91 6.97 15.75
N GLN A 258 -12.65 6.05 16.38
CA GLN A 258 -12.09 4.80 16.87
C GLN A 258 -11.60 3.93 15.71
N PHE A 259 -12.39 3.81 14.63
CA PHE A 259 -12.02 3.03 13.45
C PHE A 259 -10.71 3.51 12.81
N VAL A 260 -10.56 4.83 12.65
CA VAL A 260 -9.36 5.44 12.06
C VAL A 260 -8.14 5.13 12.93
N LEU A 261 -8.23 5.33 14.25
CA LEU A 261 -7.11 5.05 15.17
C LEU A 261 -6.76 3.56 15.23
N GLU A 262 -7.74 2.65 15.23
CA GLU A 262 -7.50 1.20 15.20
C GLU A 262 -6.82 0.72 13.91
N ASN A 263 -6.97 1.47 12.80
CA ASN A 263 -6.28 1.19 11.52
C ASN A 263 -4.90 1.89 11.41
N GLY A 264 -4.39 2.45 12.50
CA GLY A 264 -3.09 3.12 12.51
C GLY A 264 -3.07 4.46 11.77
N LEU A 265 -4.23 5.10 11.60
CA LEU A 265 -4.37 6.37 10.90
C LEU A 265 -4.57 7.53 11.89
N THR A 266 -4.15 8.73 11.47
CA THR A 266 -4.43 9.98 12.20
C THR A 266 -5.88 10.40 12.01
N PHE A 267 -6.63 10.68 13.08
CA PHE A 267 -7.99 11.19 12.93
C PHE A 267 -8.03 12.70 12.65
N LYS A 268 -8.64 13.09 11.52
CA LYS A 268 -8.99 14.48 11.19
C LYS A 268 -10.41 14.56 10.62
N ALA A 269 -11.21 15.48 11.14
CA ALA A 269 -12.56 15.71 10.63
C ALA A 269 -12.51 16.11 9.14
N GLY A 270 -13.40 15.53 8.33
CA GLY A 270 -13.45 15.78 6.88
C GLY A 270 -12.60 14.84 6.03
N ARG A 271 -11.72 14.00 6.61
CA ARG A 271 -10.92 13.03 5.86
C ARG A 271 -11.58 11.66 5.68
N GLY A 272 -12.61 11.36 6.47
CA GLY A 272 -13.29 10.07 6.42
C GLY A 272 -14.57 10.11 5.61
N PHE A 273 -14.81 9.09 4.79
CA PHE A 273 -16.01 8.96 3.98
C PHE A 273 -16.65 7.60 4.23
N TYR A 274 -17.93 7.62 4.64
CA TYR A 274 -18.67 6.42 4.99
C TYR A 274 -19.57 5.99 3.83
N GLU A 275 -19.79 4.68 3.69
CA GLU A 275 -20.72 4.14 2.71
C GLU A 275 -22.16 4.61 2.99
N PHE A 276 -22.82 5.14 1.96
CA PHE A 276 -24.14 5.75 2.05
C PHE A 276 -25.24 4.69 2.02
N MET A 277 -25.51 4.07 3.17
CA MET A 277 -26.41 2.91 3.29
C MET A 277 -27.85 3.25 3.69
N LYS A 278 -28.12 4.47 4.15
CA LYS A 278 -29.43 4.86 4.73
C LYS A 278 -29.83 6.24 4.25
N THR A 279 -31.12 6.55 4.35
CA THR A 279 -31.64 7.87 4.00
C THR A 279 -31.07 8.93 4.94
N GLU A 280 -30.39 9.95 4.40
CA GLU A 280 -29.79 11.02 5.19
C GLU A 280 -29.89 12.38 4.46
N THR A 281 -29.66 13.46 5.22
CA THR A 281 -29.48 14.81 4.65
C THR A 281 -28.01 15.04 4.36
N ILE A 282 -27.67 15.24 3.10
CA ILE A 282 -26.31 15.52 2.64
C ILE A 282 -26.18 17.02 2.41
N GLN A 283 -25.28 17.66 3.15
CA GLN A 283 -25.00 19.09 3.01
C GLN A 283 -24.30 19.40 1.68
N GLY A 284 -24.54 20.61 1.16
CA GLY A 284 -23.96 21.09 -0.09
C GLY A 284 -22.43 21.04 -0.17
N HIS A 285 -21.76 21.32 0.95
CA HIS A 285 -20.30 21.35 1.05
C HIS A 285 -19.64 19.98 1.23
N LYS A 286 -20.43 18.91 1.43
CA LYS A 286 -19.85 17.57 1.60
C LYS A 286 -19.49 16.98 0.25
N GLU A 287 -18.28 16.44 0.17
CA GLU A 287 -17.84 15.69 -0.98
C GLU A 287 -18.52 14.31 -1.04
N VAL A 288 -18.80 13.88 -2.27
CA VAL A 288 -19.30 12.55 -2.61
C VAL A 288 -18.26 11.86 -3.48
N VAL A 289 -17.94 10.62 -3.12
CA VAL A 289 -17.02 9.78 -3.89
C VAL A 289 -17.77 8.52 -4.32
N LEU A 290 -17.66 8.16 -5.59
CA LEU A 290 -18.18 6.91 -6.15
C LEU A 290 -17.02 5.95 -6.36
N MET A 291 -17.18 4.69 -5.97
CA MET A 291 -16.24 3.63 -6.30
C MET A 291 -16.90 2.62 -7.22
N ASP A 292 -16.29 2.35 -8.37
CA ASP A 292 -16.73 1.27 -9.26
C ASP A 292 -16.50 -0.08 -8.59
N ARG A 293 -17.56 -0.91 -8.54
CA ARG A 293 -17.52 -2.21 -7.86
C ARG A 293 -16.58 -3.21 -8.51
N LYS A 294 -16.38 -3.12 -9.83
CA LYS A 294 -15.53 -4.03 -10.61
C LYS A 294 -14.09 -3.55 -10.63
N THR A 295 -13.88 -2.26 -10.91
CA THR A 295 -12.52 -1.75 -11.15
C THR A 295 -11.83 -1.26 -9.88
N GLY A 296 -12.61 -0.88 -8.85
CA GLY A 296 -12.12 -0.18 -7.67
C GLY A 296 -11.79 1.29 -7.92
N ASP A 297 -11.99 1.79 -9.14
CA ASP A 297 -11.69 3.17 -9.49
C ASP A 297 -12.62 4.13 -8.72
N LEU A 298 -12.03 5.22 -8.24
CA LEU A 298 -12.71 6.24 -7.47
C LEU A 298 -12.99 7.48 -8.32
N TYR A 299 -14.14 8.08 -8.10
CA TYR A 299 -14.63 9.23 -8.85
C TYR A 299 -15.21 10.26 -7.90
N SER A 300 -14.91 11.53 -8.13
CA SER A 300 -15.35 12.63 -7.25
C SER A 300 -15.78 13.85 -8.04
N GLY A 301 -16.20 14.90 -7.33
CA GLY A 301 -16.60 16.19 -7.91
C GLY A 301 -18.11 16.30 -8.17
N GLU A 302 -18.49 17.37 -8.89
CA GLU A 302 -19.90 17.72 -9.11
C GLU A 302 -20.69 16.61 -9.81
N ARG A 303 -20.07 15.93 -10.77
CA ARG A 303 -20.71 14.83 -11.50
C ARG A 303 -21.11 13.67 -10.58
N ALA A 304 -20.30 13.36 -9.57
CA ALA A 304 -20.63 12.33 -8.57
C ALA A 304 -21.87 12.72 -7.74
N ARG A 305 -22.03 14.02 -7.43
CA ARG A 305 -23.23 14.55 -6.75
C ARG A 305 -24.46 14.51 -7.66
N GLU A 306 -24.33 14.94 -8.92
CA GLU A 306 -25.42 14.90 -9.91
C GLU A 306 -25.97 13.49 -10.12
N MET A 307 -25.09 12.47 -10.16
CA MET A 307 -25.50 11.07 -10.28
C MET A 307 -26.35 10.56 -9.11
N LEU A 308 -26.30 11.24 -7.96
CA LEU A 308 -27.19 10.98 -6.81
C LEU A 308 -28.43 11.89 -6.80
N GLY A 309 -28.62 12.71 -7.83
CA GLY A 309 -29.67 13.72 -7.86
C GLY A 309 -29.44 14.86 -6.86
N LEU A 310 -28.18 15.14 -6.50
CA LEU A 310 -27.80 16.24 -5.61
C LEU A 310 -27.32 17.44 -6.45
N PRO A 311 -28.08 18.54 -6.52
CA PRO A 311 -27.61 19.74 -7.19
C PRO A 311 -26.32 20.29 -6.55
N PRO A 312 -25.46 20.97 -7.31
CA PRO A 312 -24.26 21.62 -6.79
C PRO A 312 -24.59 22.58 -5.63
N GLY A 313 -23.86 22.46 -4.52
CA GLY A 313 -24.05 23.31 -3.33
C GLY A 313 -25.37 23.10 -2.55
N ALA A 314 -26.31 22.29 -3.04
CA ALA A 314 -27.60 22.09 -2.39
C ALA A 314 -27.51 21.11 -1.21
N THR A 315 -28.29 21.40 -0.17
CA THR A 315 -28.52 20.47 0.93
C THR A 315 -29.82 19.71 0.67
N VAL A 316 -29.74 18.40 0.51
CA VAL A 316 -30.90 17.58 0.12
C VAL A 316 -30.97 16.34 1.00
N ARG A 317 -32.20 15.95 1.38
CA ARG A 317 -32.48 14.67 2.02
C ARG A 317 -32.73 13.63 0.94
N ILE A 318 -31.83 12.65 0.82
CA ILE A 318 -31.91 11.62 -0.22
C ILE A 318 -31.88 10.22 0.39
N LYS A 319 -32.47 9.26 -0.33
CA LYS A 319 -32.30 7.83 -0.06
C LYS A 319 -31.06 7.33 -0.82
N PRO A 320 -30.44 6.21 -0.40
CA PRO A 320 -29.42 5.56 -1.20
C PRO A 320 -29.96 5.30 -2.60
N ALA A 321 -29.33 5.91 -3.61
CA ALA A 321 -29.67 5.65 -5.00
C ALA A 321 -29.17 4.24 -5.36
N SER A 322 -29.94 3.48 -6.13
CA SER A 322 -29.53 2.18 -6.67
C SER A 322 -28.54 2.38 -7.82
N LEU A 323 -27.37 2.95 -7.53
CA LEU A 323 -26.26 2.93 -8.47
C LEU A 323 -25.63 1.54 -8.39
N GLU A 324 -26.24 0.54 -9.05
CA GLU A 324 -25.80 -0.86 -8.96
C GLU A 324 -24.32 -1.03 -9.30
N LYS A 325 -23.79 -0.23 -10.23
CA LYS A 325 -22.39 -0.22 -10.62
C LYS A 325 -21.45 0.35 -9.55
N TYR A 326 -21.94 1.23 -8.68
CA TYR A 326 -21.10 2.03 -7.79
C TYR A 326 -21.40 1.79 -6.31
N VAL A 327 -20.40 2.09 -5.51
CA VAL A 327 -20.48 2.24 -4.06
C VAL A 327 -20.40 3.73 -3.79
N VAL A 328 -21.33 4.24 -2.98
CA VAL A 328 -21.45 5.68 -2.75
C VAL A 328 -20.86 6.00 -1.38
N PHE A 329 -19.91 6.92 -1.33
CA PHE A 329 -19.29 7.39 -0.11
C PHE A 329 -19.59 8.87 0.10
N VAL A 330 -19.91 9.24 1.34
CA VAL A 330 -20.20 10.62 1.72
C VAL A 330 -19.21 11.06 2.78
N GLN A 331 -18.66 12.27 2.61
CA GLN A 331 -17.73 12.86 3.56
C GLN A 331 -18.37 13.02 4.95
N SER A 332 -17.63 12.61 5.98
CA SER A 332 -17.97 12.84 7.37
C SER A 332 -17.12 13.96 7.97
N THR A 333 -17.80 14.97 8.51
CA THR A 333 -17.22 16.00 9.38
C THR A 333 -17.45 15.70 10.87
N SER A 334 -18.11 14.59 11.19
CA SER A 334 -18.43 14.19 12.57
C SER A 334 -17.31 13.37 13.20
N TYR A 335 -17.04 13.63 14.48
CA TYR A 335 -16.13 12.84 15.32
C TYR A 335 -16.72 11.47 15.72
N ASN A 336 -18.05 11.37 15.75
CA ASN A 336 -18.78 10.22 16.30
C ASN A 336 -19.71 9.59 15.26
N ARG A 337 -19.46 9.79 13.95
CA ARG A 337 -20.22 9.10 12.90
C ARG A 337 -20.09 7.59 13.14
N LYS A 338 -21.22 6.91 13.32
CA LYS A 338 -21.26 5.45 13.40
C LYS A 338 -20.99 4.85 12.03
N LEU A 339 -19.90 4.12 11.89
CA LEU A 339 -19.63 3.23 10.77
C LEU A 339 -20.37 1.90 10.99
N ILE A 340 -20.83 1.28 9.92
CA ILE A 340 -21.64 0.07 9.95
C ILE A 340 -20.75 -1.12 9.57
N GLY A 341 -20.80 -2.20 10.35
CA GLY A 341 -20.09 -3.44 10.04
C GLY A 341 -20.47 -4.01 8.66
N GLY A 342 -19.49 -4.56 7.95
CA GLY A 342 -19.65 -5.07 6.58
C GLY A 342 -19.72 -4.01 5.49
N THR A 343 -19.53 -2.73 5.83
CA THR A 343 -19.42 -1.63 4.84
C THR A 343 -17.97 -1.25 4.60
N ARG A 344 -17.76 -0.37 3.62
CA ARG A 344 -16.46 0.25 3.36
C ARG A 344 -16.36 1.66 3.92
N PHE A 345 -15.12 2.06 4.16
CA PHE A 345 -14.74 3.40 4.56
C PHE A 345 -13.58 3.88 3.69
N LEU A 346 -13.68 5.10 3.14
CA LEU A 346 -12.54 5.74 2.50
C LEU A 346 -11.89 6.71 3.48
N TYR A 347 -10.58 6.64 3.58
CA TYR A 347 -9.77 7.61 4.31
C TYR A 347 -8.90 8.40 3.34
N GLU A 348 -9.03 9.73 3.33
CA GLU A 348 -8.17 10.64 2.55
C GLU A 348 -6.78 10.73 3.19
N VAL A 349 -5.75 10.38 2.43
CA VAL A 349 -4.36 10.32 2.93
C VAL A 349 -3.84 11.71 3.30
N GLU A 350 -3.09 11.78 4.40
CA GLU A 350 -2.79 13.00 5.16
C GLU A 350 -2.17 14.13 4.33
N ASP A 351 -1.21 13.80 3.46
CA ASP A 351 -0.42 14.75 2.70
C ASP A 351 -0.83 14.85 1.23
N TRP A 352 -2.02 14.34 0.88
CA TRP A 352 -2.56 14.64 -0.44
C TRP A 352 -2.86 16.13 -0.51
N ALA A 353 -1.96 16.88 -1.15
CA ALA A 353 -2.09 18.30 -1.34
C ALA A 353 -3.48 18.59 -1.94
N ARG A 354 -4.32 19.37 -1.26
CA ARG A 354 -5.47 20.03 -1.90
C ARG A 354 -5.01 21.13 -2.88
N MET A 355 -3.95 20.87 -3.62
CA MET A 355 -3.43 21.76 -4.65
C MET A 355 -4.18 21.52 -5.95
N SER A 356 -5.43 21.96 -5.99
CA SER A 356 -6.13 22.29 -7.24
C SER A 356 -7.44 23.07 -7.01
N GLU A 357 -7.46 24.06 -6.11
CA GLU A 357 -8.54 25.08 -6.09
C GLU A 357 -8.03 26.52 -6.30
N ALA A 358 -6.79 26.68 -6.77
CA ALA A 358 -6.30 27.96 -7.27
C ALA A 358 -5.34 27.73 -8.44
N ALA A 359 -5.90 27.51 -9.63
CA ALA A 359 -5.24 27.72 -10.91
C ALA A 359 -6.30 28.16 -11.93
#